data_AF-G9K563-F1
#
_entry.id   AF-G9K563-F1
#
_cell.length_a   1.000
_cell.length_b   1.000
_cell.length_c   1.000
_cell.angle_alpha   90.00
_cell.angle_beta   90.00
_cell.angle_gamma   90.00
#
_symmetry.space_group_name_H-M   'P 1'
#
loop_
_entity.id
_entity.type
_entity.pdbx_description
1 polymer ?
#
loop_
_entity_poly.entity_id
_entity_poly.type
_entity_poly.pdbx_seq_one_letter_code
_entity_poly.pdbx_strand_id
1 'polypeptide(L)'
;VDVADVPEGTLPDKQSTEQAIRLLEKMKTSARPFFLAVGYHKPHIPFRYPKEFQKLYPLENITLAPDPQVPAGLPPVAYNPWMDIRQREDVQALNLSVPYGPIPADFQRKIRQSYFASVSYLDTQVGHLLSALDDLQLANSTIIAFVSDHGWALGEHGEWAKYSNFDVATRVPLMFYVPGRTAPLLEAGEKLFPYIDPFDSIVELMEPGQQVTDLVELLSLFPTLAGLAGLHVPPRCPVPSFRVAQCREGQSLVKYFRFQDLDEDQYLPGNP
;
A
#
# COMPACT_ATOMS: atom_id res chain seq x y z
N VAL A 1 13.05 -2.65 -17.24
CA VAL A 1 13.16 -1.99 -18.56
C VAL A 1 14.28 -0.96 -18.49
N ASP A 2 14.93 -0.66 -19.61
CA ASP A 2 15.69 0.59 -19.70
C ASP A 2 14.66 1.71 -19.93
N VAL A 3 14.61 2.69 -19.04
CA VAL A 3 13.58 3.75 -19.08
C VAL A 3 13.78 4.63 -20.31
N ALA A 4 15.02 4.79 -20.78
CA ALA A 4 15.32 5.59 -21.97
C ALA A 4 14.70 5.00 -23.25
N ASP A 5 14.46 3.68 -23.27
CA ASP A 5 13.88 2.97 -24.41
C ASP A 5 12.33 2.94 -24.37
N VAL A 6 11.72 3.37 -23.26
CA VAL A 6 10.26 3.42 -23.11
C VAL A 6 9.74 4.71 -23.78
N PRO A 7 8.59 4.67 -24.49
CA PRO A 7 7.97 5.89 -25.00
C PRO A 7 7.84 6.96 -23.92
N GLU A 8 8.12 8.22 -24.30
CA GLU A 8 8.17 9.37 -23.39
C GLU A 8 9.26 9.31 -22.31
N GLY A 9 10.13 8.29 -22.29
CA GLY A 9 11.21 8.16 -21.33
C GLY A 9 10.74 8.04 -19.88
N THR A 10 9.55 7.47 -19.66
CA THR A 10 8.91 7.42 -18.34
C THR A 10 8.05 6.17 -18.14
N LEU A 11 7.54 6.00 -16.92
CA LEU A 11 6.68 4.89 -16.51
C LEU A 11 5.41 5.43 -15.84
N PRO A 12 4.27 4.70 -15.87
CA PRO A 12 3.01 5.18 -15.32
C PRO A 12 3.08 5.66 -13.85
N ASP A 13 3.83 4.96 -13.01
CA ASP A 13 3.97 5.33 -11.59
C ASP A 13 4.83 6.58 -11.41
N LYS A 14 5.83 6.78 -12.27
CA LYS A 14 6.61 8.02 -12.34
C LYS A 14 5.77 9.20 -12.78
N GLN A 15 4.97 9.03 -13.83
CA GLN A 15 4.01 10.04 -14.30
C GLN A 15 2.98 10.39 -13.21
N SER A 16 2.50 9.40 -12.46
CA SER A 16 1.54 9.59 -11.37
C SER A 16 2.14 10.39 -10.22
N THR A 17 3.36 10.06 -9.78
CA THR A 17 4.09 10.86 -8.77
C THR A 17 4.32 12.28 -9.25
N GLU A 18 4.84 12.48 -10.46
CA GLU A 18 5.11 13.83 -10.99
C GLU A 18 3.84 14.67 -11.08
N GLN A 19 2.73 14.06 -11.49
CA GLN A 19 1.45 14.76 -11.54
C GLN A 19 0.90 15.07 -10.15
N ALA A 20 1.07 14.18 -9.18
CA ALA A 20 0.68 14.43 -7.79
C ALA A 20 1.48 15.60 -7.19
N ILE A 21 2.80 15.66 -7.43
CA ILE A 21 3.65 16.77 -6.98
C ILE A 21 3.18 18.10 -7.60
N ARG A 22 2.93 18.13 -8.92
CA ARG A 22 2.39 19.33 -9.59
C ARG A 22 1.04 19.78 -9.01
N LEU A 23 0.20 18.85 -8.57
CA LEU A 23 -1.06 19.18 -7.91
C LEU A 23 -0.81 19.76 -6.51
N LEU A 24 0.11 19.18 -5.72
CA LEU A 24 0.50 19.70 -4.41
C LEU A 24 1.05 21.13 -4.51
N GLU A 25 1.89 21.43 -5.51
CA GLU A 25 2.41 22.78 -5.76
C GLU A 25 1.28 23.79 -5.98
N LYS A 26 0.26 23.42 -6.78
CA LYS A 26 -0.92 24.26 -7.00
C LYS A 26 -1.76 24.40 -5.72
N MET A 27 -1.97 23.31 -5.01
CA MET A 27 -2.76 23.26 -3.78
C MET A 27 -2.13 24.08 -2.66
N LYS A 28 -0.80 24.12 -2.55
CA LYS A 28 -0.07 24.98 -1.61
C LYS A 28 -0.45 26.46 -1.75
N THR A 29 -0.71 26.92 -2.98
CA THR A 29 -1.13 28.31 -3.24
C THR A 29 -2.62 28.56 -2.99
N SER A 30 -3.40 27.50 -2.80
CA SER A 30 -4.83 27.57 -2.51
C SER A 30 -5.09 27.64 -1.01
N ALA A 31 -6.01 28.51 -0.58
CA ALA A 31 -6.47 28.55 0.81
C ALA A 31 -7.50 27.46 1.15
N ARG A 32 -7.85 26.57 0.20
CA ARG A 32 -8.88 25.54 0.38
C ARG A 32 -8.25 24.19 0.74
N PRO A 33 -8.89 23.40 1.63
CA PRO A 33 -8.47 22.03 1.90
C PRO A 33 -8.58 21.16 0.64
N PHE A 34 -7.78 20.11 0.57
CA PHE A 34 -7.77 19.18 -0.56
C PHE A 34 -7.89 17.73 -0.11
N PHE A 35 -8.31 16.89 -1.06
CA PHE A 35 -8.20 15.44 -0.98
C PHE A 35 -7.50 14.98 -2.26
N LEU A 36 -6.36 14.31 -2.11
CA LEU A 36 -5.57 13.79 -3.22
C LEU A 36 -5.43 12.28 -3.07
N ALA A 37 -6.04 11.54 -4.00
CA ALA A 37 -5.83 10.11 -4.12
C ALA A 37 -4.81 9.86 -5.25
N VAL A 38 -3.71 9.20 -4.90
CA VAL A 38 -2.66 8.82 -5.87
C VAL A 38 -2.69 7.30 -5.99
N GLY A 39 -3.03 6.82 -7.18
CA GLY A 39 -3.06 5.40 -7.50
C GLY A 39 -1.78 4.99 -8.21
N TYR A 40 -1.17 3.91 -7.74
CA TYR A 40 0.01 3.31 -8.36
C TYR A 40 -0.35 1.94 -8.95
N HIS A 41 0.30 1.59 -10.06
CA HIS A 41 0.11 0.34 -10.78
C HIS A 41 1.01 -0.77 -10.27
N LYS A 42 2.26 -0.49 -9.91
CA LYS A 42 3.14 -1.51 -9.32
C LYS A 42 2.65 -1.87 -7.92
N PRO A 43 2.85 -3.13 -7.47
CA PRO A 43 3.58 -4.20 -8.14
C PRO A 43 2.73 -5.05 -9.11
N HIS A 44 1.55 -4.62 -9.58
CA HIS A 44 0.73 -5.44 -10.50
C HIS A 44 1.48 -5.77 -11.81
N ILE A 45 1.21 -6.96 -12.36
CA ILE A 45 1.75 -7.42 -13.65
C ILE A 45 1.27 -6.54 -14.83
N PRO A 46 2.03 -6.44 -15.94
CA PRO A 46 3.40 -6.91 -16.08
C PRO A 46 4.37 -6.10 -15.20
N PHE A 47 5.39 -6.78 -14.66
CA PHE A 47 6.42 -6.16 -13.83
C PHE A 47 7.36 -5.29 -14.68
N ARG A 48 6.90 -4.08 -15.00
CA ARG A 48 7.68 -3.03 -15.66
C ARG A 48 8.19 -2.02 -14.63
N TYR A 49 9.49 -2.07 -14.39
CA TYR A 49 10.23 -1.20 -13.48
C TYR A 49 11.65 -0.97 -14.04
N PRO A 50 12.38 0.08 -13.63
CA PRO A 50 13.75 0.32 -14.09
C PRO A 50 14.70 -0.82 -13.72
N LYS A 51 15.52 -1.29 -14.68
CA LYS A 51 16.29 -2.55 -14.54
C LYS A 51 17.25 -2.53 -13.35
N GLU A 52 17.77 -1.38 -12.98
CA GLU A 52 18.68 -1.16 -11.86
C GLU A 52 18.13 -1.66 -10.52
N PHE A 53 16.80 -1.64 -10.31
CA PHE A 53 16.19 -2.17 -9.07
C PHE A 53 16.41 -3.68 -8.90
N GLN A 54 16.76 -4.43 -9.94
CA GLN A 54 17.17 -5.83 -9.80
C GLN A 54 18.47 -5.98 -8.99
N LYS A 55 19.33 -4.95 -8.97
CA LYS A 55 20.59 -4.96 -8.22
C LYS A 55 20.37 -5.06 -6.70
N LEU A 56 19.23 -4.56 -6.21
CA LEU A 56 18.83 -4.66 -4.80
C LEU A 56 18.49 -6.10 -4.40
N TYR A 57 18.20 -6.95 -5.39
CA TYR A 57 17.68 -8.28 -5.20
C TYR A 57 18.45 -9.30 -6.06
N PRO A 58 19.73 -9.60 -5.75
CA PRO A 58 20.48 -10.62 -6.47
C PRO A 58 19.71 -11.95 -6.51
N LEU A 59 19.62 -12.58 -7.68
CA LEU A 59 18.72 -13.72 -7.92
C LEU A 59 19.06 -14.92 -7.03
N GLU A 60 20.34 -15.12 -6.75
CA GLU A 60 20.90 -16.13 -5.85
C GLU A 60 20.39 -16.00 -4.40
N ASN A 61 20.02 -14.79 -3.97
CA ASN A 61 19.51 -14.50 -2.64
C ASN A 61 17.98 -14.62 -2.55
N ILE A 62 17.28 -14.72 -3.68
CA ILE A 62 15.82 -14.83 -3.70
C ILE A 62 15.41 -16.25 -3.35
N THR A 63 14.78 -16.45 -2.19
CA THR A 63 14.22 -17.74 -1.76
C THR A 63 12.86 -18.01 -2.40
N LEU A 64 12.42 -19.27 -2.37
CA LEU A 64 11.03 -19.63 -2.68
C LEU A 64 10.10 -19.16 -1.56
N ALA A 65 8.78 -19.23 -1.81
CA ALA A 65 7.78 -19.09 -0.76
C ALA A 65 8.04 -20.10 0.38
N PRO A 66 7.76 -19.75 1.66
CA PRO A 66 7.95 -20.66 2.79
C PRO A 66 7.18 -21.98 2.66
N ASP A 67 6.02 -21.93 1.99
CA ASP A 67 5.07 -23.03 1.85
C ASP A 67 4.60 -23.16 0.38
N PRO A 68 5.49 -23.56 -0.54
CA PRO A 68 5.26 -23.46 -1.98
C PRO A 68 4.33 -24.55 -2.54
N GLN A 69 3.73 -25.37 -1.67
CA GLN A 69 2.91 -26.52 -2.03
C GLN A 69 1.44 -26.22 -1.82
N VAL A 70 0.59 -26.82 -2.68
CA VAL A 70 -0.87 -26.77 -2.48
C VAL A 70 -1.20 -27.43 -1.14
N PRO A 71 -1.88 -26.74 -0.20
CA PRO A 71 -2.21 -27.31 1.10
C PRO A 71 -3.06 -28.58 0.93
N ALA A 72 -2.70 -29.66 1.63
CA ALA A 72 -3.38 -30.96 1.49
C ALA A 72 -4.88 -30.91 1.85
N GLY A 73 -5.29 -29.96 2.71
CA GLY A 73 -6.68 -29.76 3.11
C GLY A 73 -7.45 -28.74 2.26
N LEU A 74 -6.85 -28.13 1.24
CA LEU A 74 -7.52 -27.13 0.41
C LEU A 74 -8.58 -27.81 -0.47
N PRO A 75 -9.87 -27.44 -0.36
CA PRO A 75 -10.89 -27.97 -1.25
C PRO A 75 -10.58 -27.61 -2.70
N PRO A 76 -10.71 -28.52 -3.68
CA PRO A 76 -10.38 -28.23 -5.08
C PRO A 76 -11.14 -27.01 -5.66
N VAL A 77 -12.37 -26.77 -5.20
CA VAL A 77 -13.19 -25.62 -5.61
C VAL A 77 -12.64 -24.27 -5.13
N ALA A 78 -11.84 -24.28 -4.06
CA ALA A 78 -11.23 -23.07 -3.49
C ALA A 78 -9.86 -22.76 -4.11
N TYR A 79 -9.26 -23.68 -4.86
CA TYR A 79 -7.96 -23.47 -5.50
C TYR A 79 -8.09 -22.54 -6.70
N ASN A 80 -7.29 -21.48 -6.72
CA ASN A 80 -7.18 -20.62 -7.89
C ASN A 80 -6.06 -21.11 -8.81
N PRO A 81 -6.34 -21.47 -10.08
CA PRO A 81 -5.32 -21.91 -11.03
C PRO A 81 -4.47 -20.78 -11.62
N TRP A 82 -4.65 -19.52 -11.16
CA TRP A 82 -3.83 -18.35 -11.49
C TRP A 82 -3.66 -18.13 -13.01
N MET A 83 -4.80 -18.13 -13.70
CA MET A 83 -4.86 -18.05 -15.17
C MET A 83 -4.25 -16.77 -15.74
N ASP A 84 -4.27 -15.66 -15.01
CA ASP A 84 -3.68 -14.39 -15.42
C ASP A 84 -2.16 -14.48 -15.60
N ILE A 85 -1.46 -15.27 -14.78
CA ILE A 85 -0.04 -15.56 -15.00
C ILE A 85 0.15 -16.66 -16.04
N ARG A 86 -0.66 -17.74 -16.02
CA ARG A 86 -0.53 -18.86 -16.99
C ARG A 86 -0.69 -18.43 -18.44
N GLN A 87 -1.44 -17.36 -18.69
CA GLN A 87 -1.68 -16.85 -20.05
C GLN A 87 -0.52 -16.04 -20.61
N ARG A 88 0.48 -15.67 -19.81
CA ARG A 88 1.69 -14.99 -20.33
C ARG A 88 2.49 -15.93 -21.21
N GLU A 89 3.02 -15.41 -22.31
CA GLU A 89 3.80 -16.19 -23.29
C GLU A 89 4.98 -16.94 -22.67
N ASP A 90 5.71 -16.29 -21.76
CA ASP A 90 6.87 -16.86 -21.07
C ASP A 90 6.50 -18.00 -20.10
N VAL A 91 5.28 -17.99 -19.57
CA VAL A 91 4.75 -19.05 -18.70
C VAL A 91 4.11 -20.17 -19.51
N GLN A 92 3.40 -19.86 -20.60
CA GLN A 92 2.87 -20.87 -21.53
C GLN A 92 3.99 -21.74 -22.12
N ALA A 93 5.14 -21.13 -22.43
CA ALA A 93 6.31 -21.84 -22.94
C ALA A 93 6.86 -22.92 -21.98
N LEU A 94 6.52 -22.85 -20.68
CA LEU A 94 6.90 -23.87 -19.69
C LEU A 94 6.03 -25.14 -19.78
N ASN A 95 4.93 -25.12 -20.54
CA ASN A 95 4.03 -26.26 -20.75
C ASN A 95 3.57 -26.93 -19.44
N LEU A 96 3.16 -26.12 -18.46
CA LEU A 96 2.74 -26.58 -17.14
C LEU A 96 1.36 -27.24 -17.19
N SER A 97 1.18 -28.34 -16.47
CA SER A 97 -0.14 -28.98 -16.33
C SER A 97 -1.12 -28.06 -15.58
N VAL A 98 -2.41 -28.21 -15.90
CA VAL A 98 -3.52 -27.46 -15.29
C VAL A 98 -4.40 -28.44 -14.50
N PRO A 99 -4.89 -28.09 -13.30
CA PRO A 99 -4.73 -26.80 -12.63
C PRO A 99 -3.48 -26.71 -11.74
N TYR A 100 -2.85 -27.83 -11.37
CA TYR A 100 -1.88 -27.90 -10.27
C TYR A 100 -0.39 -27.91 -10.68
N GLY A 101 -0.07 -27.87 -11.97
CA GLY A 101 1.34 -27.91 -12.41
C GLY A 101 2.10 -26.70 -11.88
N PRO A 102 3.15 -26.90 -11.04
CA PRO A 102 3.85 -25.80 -10.40
C PRO A 102 4.82 -25.12 -11.36
N ILE A 103 5.03 -23.81 -11.17
CA ILE A 103 6.10 -23.08 -11.87
C ILE A 103 7.46 -23.65 -11.41
N PRO A 104 8.44 -23.91 -12.30
CA PRO A 104 9.78 -24.36 -11.94
C PRO A 104 10.49 -23.39 -10.99
N ALA A 105 11.25 -23.92 -10.03
CA ALA A 105 11.81 -23.14 -8.92
C ALA A 105 12.68 -21.95 -9.37
N ASP A 106 13.45 -22.10 -10.45
CA ASP A 106 14.26 -21.03 -11.02
C ASP A 106 13.39 -19.90 -11.60
N PHE A 107 12.26 -20.26 -12.23
CA PHE A 107 11.29 -19.28 -12.75
C PHE A 107 10.51 -18.60 -11.61
N GLN A 108 10.18 -19.33 -10.54
CA GLN A 108 9.57 -18.74 -9.34
C GLN A 108 10.45 -17.64 -8.74
N ARG A 109 11.78 -17.89 -8.63
CA ARG A 109 12.72 -16.89 -8.12
C ARG A 109 12.77 -15.65 -9.00
N LYS A 110 12.69 -15.78 -10.33
CA LYS A 110 12.61 -14.63 -11.26
C LYS A 110 11.34 -13.80 -11.07
N ILE A 111 10.19 -14.46 -10.87
CA ILE A 111 8.93 -13.76 -10.57
C ILE A 111 9.05 -12.99 -9.25
N ARG A 112 9.54 -13.65 -8.18
CA ARG A 112 9.73 -13.05 -6.86
C ARG A 112 10.70 -11.86 -6.90
N GLN A 113 11.85 -12.02 -7.56
CA GLN A 113 12.80 -10.93 -7.79
C GLN A 113 12.13 -9.72 -8.45
N SER A 114 11.34 -9.97 -9.49
CA SER A 114 10.65 -8.93 -10.25
C SER A 114 9.57 -8.23 -9.43
N TYR A 115 8.86 -8.96 -8.57
CA TYR A 115 7.91 -8.39 -7.64
C TYR A 115 8.62 -7.50 -6.60
N PHE A 116 9.67 -8.00 -5.94
CA PHE A 116 10.42 -7.22 -4.95
C PHE A 116 11.03 -5.94 -5.54
N ALA A 117 11.65 -6.05 -6.72
CA ALA A 117 12.18 -4.89 -7.43
C ALA A 117 11.08 -3.89 -7.84
N SER A 118 9.87 -4.38 -8.20
CA SER A 118 8.72 -3.51 -8.48
C SER A 118 8.21 -2.79 -7.22
N VAL A 119 8.26 -3.45 -6.06
CA VAL A 119 7.89 -2.85 -4.77
C VAL A 119 8.88 -1.76 -4.39
N SER A 120 10.19 -1.99 -4.48
CA SER A 120 11.18 -0.93 -4.22
C SER A 120 11.05 0.24 -5.19
N TYR A 121 10.75 -0.02 -6.47
CA TYR A 121 10.50 1.05 -7.42
C TYR A 121 9.28 1.88 -7.03
N LEU A 122 8.18 1.25 -6.62
CA LEU A 122 7.02 1.95 -6.08
C LEU A 122 7.38 2.76 -4.83
N ASP A 123 8.15 2.17 -3.91
CA ASP A 123 8.57 2.81 -2.67
C ASP A 123 9.39 4.09 -2.95
N THR A 124 10.31 4.05 -3.92
CA THR A 124 10.99 5.23 -4.44
C THR A 124 10.01 6.30 -4.93
N GLN A 125 8.98 5.92 -5.69
CA GLN A 125 7.97 6.84 -6.20
C GLN A 125 7.12 7.47 -5.09
N VAL A 126 6.85 6.73 -4.02
CA VAL A 126 6.18 7.23 -2.80
C VAL A 126 7.13 8.17 -2.05
N GLY A 127 8.39 7.79 -1.85
CA GLY A 127 9.41 8.62 -1.19
C GLY A 127 9.58 9.99 -1.85
N HIS A 128 9.59 10.04 -3.19
CA HIS A 128 9.62 11.31 -3.92
C HIS A 128 8.38 12.19 -3.65
N LEU A 129 7.19 11.59 -3.58
CA LEU A 129 5.96 12.32 -3.28
C LEU A 129 5.97 12.86 -1.83
N LEU A 130 6.42 12.04 -0.88
CA LEU A 130 6.50 12.41 0.53
C LEU A 130 7.56 13.51 0.78
N SER A 131 8.74 13.39 0.17
CA SER A 131 9.76 14.45 0.24
C SER A 131 9.26 15.75 -0.37
N ALA A 132 8.51 15.70 -1.47
CA ALA A 132 7.92 16.91 -2.05
C ALA A 132 6.86 17.54 -1.11
N LEU A 133 6.09 16.73 -0.38
CA LEU A 133 5.14 17.22 0.62
C LEU A 133 5.85 18.02 1.74
N ASP A 134 7.00 17.53 2.20
CA ASP A 134 7.88 18.22 3.16
C ASP A 134 8.48 19.50 2.59
N ASP A 135 9.05 19.44 1.37
CA ASP A 135 9.65 20.61 0.70
C ASP A 135 8.60 21.71 0.48
N LEU A 136 7.35 21.31 0.27
CA LEU A 136 6.20 22.22 0.17
C LEU A 136 5.67 22.68 1.53
N GLN A 137 6.20 22.20 2.66
CA GLN A 137 5.75 22.50 4.03
C GLN A 137 4.28 22.14 4.27
N LEU A 138 3.80 21.08 3.61
CA LEU A 138 2.43 20.59 3.73
C LEU A 138 2.30 19.42 4.72
N ALA A 139 3.41 18.81 5.14
CA ALA A 139 3.39 17.63 6.01
C ALA A 139 2.73 17.88 7.37
N ASN A 140 2.87 19.07 7.97
CA ASN A 140 2.23 19.41 9.24
C ASN A 140 0.71 19.58 9.16
N SER A 141 0.13 19.66 7.96
CA SER A 141 -1.30 19.90 7.73
C SER A 141 -1.97 18.83 6.86
N THR A 142 -1.26 17.74 6.55
CA THR A 142 -1.74 16.69 5.65
C THR A 142 -1.80 15.35 6.37
N ILE A 143 -2.99 14.73 6.39
CA ILE A 143 -3.15 13.33 6.78
C ILE A 143 -2.76 12.46 5.58
N ILE A 144 -1.91 11.46 5.80
CA ILE A 144 -1.51 10.50 4.77
C ILE A 144 -2.06 9.14 5.16
N ALA A 145 -2.72 8.47 4.22
CA ALA A 145 -3.12 7.07 4.36
C ALA A 145 -2.54 6.28 3.18
N PHE A 146 -1.82 5.21 3.49
CA PHE A 146 -1.30 4.27 2.52
C PHE A 146 -2.05 2.95 2.65
N VAL A 147 -2.52 2.42 1.53
CA VAL A 147 -3.35 1.22 1.51
C VAL A 147 -3.16 0.47 0.20
N SER A 148 -3.44 -0.83 0.21
CA SER A 148 -3.53 -1.66 -0.98
C SER A 148 -4.93 -2.28 -1.09
N ASP A 149 -5.35 -2.56 -2.31
CA ASP A 149 -6.63 -3.20 -2.63
C ASP A 149 -6.61 -4.71 -2.35
N HIS A 150 -5.49 -5.38 -2.63
CA HIS A 150 -5.26 -6.79 -2.33
C HIS A 150 -3.75 -7.11 -2.29
N GLY A 151 -3.39 -8.22 -1.65
CA GLY A 151 -2.05 -8.79 -1.71
C GLY A 151 -1.78 -9.61 -2.97
N TRP A 152 -0.66 -10.32 -3.02
CA TRP A 152 -0.27 -11.13 -4.17
C TRP A 152 0.52 -12.35 -3.71
N ALA A 153 0.02 -13.54 -3.99
CA ALA A 153 0.72 -14.80 -3.81
C ALA A 153 1.90 -14.89 -4.79
N LEU A 154 3.06 -15.19 -4.23
CA LEU A 154 4.36 -15.30 -4.87
C LEU A 154 4.90 -16.74 -4.78
N GLY A 155 3.99 -17.71 -4.86
CA GLY A 155 4.24 -19.14 -4.73
C GLY A 155 3.68 -19.74 -3.44
N GLU A 156 3.31 -18.92 -2.44
CA GLU A 156 2.67 -19.38 -1.21
C GLU A 156 1.43 -20.23 -1.55
N HIS A 157 1.24 -21.33 -0.83
CA HIS A 157 0.15 -22.30 -1.03
C HIS A 157 0.08 -22.90 -2.45
N GLY A 158 1.17 -22.87 -3.22
CA GLY A 158 1.18 -23.31 -4.63
C GLY A 158 0.34 -22.42 -5.54
N GLU A 159 0.05 -21.19 -5.11
CA GLU A 159 -0.73 -20.19 -5.82
C GLU A 159 0.13 -19.01 -6.27
N TRP A 160 -0.38 -18.33 -7.30
CA TRP A 160 0.15 -17.06 -7.74
C TRP A 160 -1.00 -16.08 -7.93
N ALA A 161 -0.70 -14.78 -8.00
CA ALA A 161 -1.71 -13.73 -8.09
C ALA A 161 -2.58 -13.63 -6.83
N LYS A 162 -3.87 -13.35 -6.97
CA LYS A 162 -4.66 -12.69 -5.90
C LYS A 162 -6.06 -13.25 -5.68
N TYR A 163 -6.47 -14.24 -6.47
CA TYR A 163 -7.84 -14.74 -6.47
C TYR A 163 -8.06 -15.82 -5.39
N SER A 164 -7.65 -15.54 -4.16
CA SER A 164 -7.83 -16.45 -3.03
C SER A 164 -8.13 -15.70 -1.73
N ASN A 165 -8.62 -16.43 -0.73
CA ASN A 165 -8.97 -15.89 0.58
C ASN A 165 -7.85 -16.05 1.61
N PHE A 166 -6.65 -16.46 1.19
CA PHE A 166 -5.50 -16.53 2.07
C PHE A 166 -5.03 -15.14 2.49
N ASP A 167 -4.44 -15.03 3.69
CA ASP A 167 -3.92 -13.76 4.22
C ASP A 167 -2.96 -13.07 3.25
N VAL A 168 -2.16 -13.82 2.48
CA VAL A 168 -1.25 -13.26 1.47
C VAL A 168 -1.97 -12.45 0.38
N ALA A 169 -3.26 -12.69 0.14
CA ALA A 169 -4.10 -11.97 -0.82
C ALA A 169 -5.04 -10.96 -0.15
N THR A 170 -5.44 -11.16 1.10
CA THR A 170 -6.47 -10.33 1.77
C THR A 170 -5.92 -9.39 2.84
N ARG A 171 -4.79 -9.73 3.48
CA ARG A 171 -4.16 -8.93 4.54
C ARG A 171 -3.19 -7.91 3.94
N VAL A 172 -3.75 -6.76 3.58
CA VAL A 172 -3.03 -5.65 2.94
C VAL A 172 -2.46 -4.64 3.94
N PRO A 173 -1.42 -3.86 3.56
CA PRO A 173 -0.98 -2.72 4.36
C PRO A 173 -2.10 -1.69 4.52
N LEU A 174 -2.23 -1.15 5.73
CA LEU A 174 -3.01 0.04 6.04
C LEU A 174 -2.19 0.87 7.03
N MET A 175 -1.58 1.94 6.54
CA MET A 175 -0.71 2.82 7.31
C MET A 175 -1.25 4.24 7.32
N PHE A 176 -1.06 4.94 8.43
CA PHE A 176 -1.49 6.32 8.59
C PHE A 176 -0.35 7.16 9.14
N TYR A 177 -0.23 8.36 8.59
CA TYR A 177 0.42 9.48 9.24
C TYR A 177 -0.63 10.56 9.49
N VAL A 178 -0.70 11.02 10.74
CA VAL A 178 -1.59 12.08 11.21
C VAL A 178 -0.73 13.11 11.95
N PRO A 179 -0.61 14.35 11.44
CA PRO A 179 0.25 15.37 12.04
C PRO A 179 -0.11 15.64 13.51
N GLY A 180 0.89 15.63 14.39
CA GLY A 180 0.71 15.82 15.83
C GLY A 180 0.02 14.66 16.56
N ARG A 181 -0.27 13.55 15.87
CA ARG A 181 -0.96 12.37 16.44
C ARG A 181 -0.25 11.04 16.17
N THR A 182 0.53 10.91 15.11
CA THR A 182 1.39 9.73 14.89
C THR A 182 2.87 10.10 14.84
N ALA A 183 3.18 11.38 14.65
CA ALA A 183 4.49 11.96 14.83
C ALA A 183 4.34 13.41 15.32
N PRO A 184 5.37 13.98 15.97
CA PRO A 184 5.42 15.41 16.31
C PRO A 184 5.26 16.28 15.06
N LEU A 185 4.79 17.51 15.26
CA LEU A 185 4.83 18.53 14.20
C LEU A 185 6.27 18.97 13.99
N LEU A 186 6.66 19.14 12.73
CA LEU A 186 8.00 19.59 12.35
C LEU A 186 8.21 21.06 12.71
N GLU A 187 9.43 21.39 13.14
CA GLU A 187 9.90 22.76 13.18
C GLU A 187 10.30 23.27 11.78
N ALA A 188 10.48 24.58 11.64
CA ALA A 188 10.87 25.18 10.38
C ALA A 188 12.26 24.70 9.94
N GLY A 189 12.32 23.97 8.82
CA GLY A 189 13.56 23.47 8.22
C GLY A 189 13.84 21.99 8.49
N GLU A 190 13.02 21.32 9.30
CA GLU A 190 13.08 19.87 9.48
C GLU A 190 12.35 19.12 8.35
N LYS A 191 12.75 17.87 8.10
CA LYS A 191 12.07 16.95 7.18
C LYS A 191 11.62 15.70 7.93
N LEU A 192 10.34 15.36 7.81
CA LEU A 192 9.78 14.12 8.36
C LEU A 192 9.99 12.93 7.43
N PHE A 193 9.93 13.19 6.13
CA PHE A 193 10.04 12.24 5.04
C PHE A 193 11.21 12.61 4.12
N PRO A 194 12.46 12.64 4.62
CA PRO A 194 13.60 12.77 3.74
C PRO A 194 13.59 11.62 2.72
N TYR A 195 13.84 11.94 1.45
CA TYR A 195 13.97 10.91 0.44
C TYR A 195 15.20 10.04 0.74
N ILE A 196 14.99 8.73 0.80
CA ILE A 196 16.04 7.72 0.97
C ILE A 196 16.26 7.07 -0.40
N ASP A 197 17.49 7.15 -0.91
CA ASP A 197 17.86 6.45 -2.13
C ASP A 197 18.03 4.95 -1.81
N PRO A 198 17.24 4.04 -2.42
CA PRO A 198 17.37 2.61 -2.16
C PRO A 198 18.72 2.01 -2.59
N PHE A 199 19.51 2.73 -3.39
CA PHE A 199 20.84 2.30 -3.83
C PHE A 199 21.97 2.80 -2.90
N ASP A 200 21.67 3.67 -1.95
CA ASP A 200 22.65 4.12 -0.96
C ASP A 200 22.85 3.07 0.14
N SER A 201 24.10 2.94 0.60
CA SER A 201 24.50 1.89 1.55
C SER A 201 24.14 2.20 3.01
N ILE A 202 23.53 3.35 3.26
CA ILE A 202 23.16 3.80 4.60
C ILE A 202 21.75 3.32 4.88
N VAL A 203 21.64 2.12 5.46
CA VAL A 203 20.38 1.68 6.07
C VAL A 203 20.32 2.30 7.45
N GLU A 204 19.70 3.47 7.57
CA GLU A 204 19.25 3.94 8.87
C GLU A 204 18.15 2.98 9.36
N LEU A 205 18.37 2.37 10.52
CA LEU A 205 17.33 1.63 11.22
C LEU A 205 16.22 2.62 11.56
N MET A 206 15.09 2.51 10.86
CA MET A 206 13.89 3.24 11.20
C MET A 206 13.23 2.57 12.41
N GLU A 207 12.97 3.34 13.46
CA GLU A 207 12.15 2.86 14.57
C GLU A 207 10.73 2.54 14.07
N PRO A 208 10.19 1.35 14.36
CA PRO A 208 8.83 1.00 13.96
C PRO A 208 7.81 1.98 14.54
N GLY A 209 6.85 2.40 13.72
CA GLY A 209 5.68 3.13 14.19
C GLY A 209 4.78 2.27 15.10
N GLN A 210 3.78 2.90 15.72
CA GLN A 210 2.79 2.18 16.52
C GLN A 210 1.99 1.20 15.65
N GLN A 211 1.87 -0.04 16.12
CA GLN A 211 1.07 -1.08 15.46
C GLN A 211 -0.22 -1.35 16.23
N VAL A 212 -1.32 -1.51 15.49
CA VAL A 212 -2.60 -2.00 16.02
C VAL A 212 -2.87 -3.36 15.39
N THR A 213 -3.22 -4.35 16.23
CA THR A 213 -3.51 -5.73 15.81
C THR A 213 -5.01 -6.02 15.69
N ASP A 214 -5.86 -5.04 15.96
CA ASP A 214 -7.31 -5.17 15.80
C ASP A 214 -7.67 -5.41 14.33
N LEU A 215 -8.72 -6.20 14.11
CA LEU A 215 -9.27 -6.41 12.78
C LEU A 215 -9.79 -5.08 12.23
N VAL A 216 -9.19 -4.64 11.13
CA VAL A 216 -9.58 -3.44 10.39
C VAL A 216 -10.04 -3.82 9.00
N GLU A 217 -11.10 -3.16 8.54
CA GLU A 217 -11.65 -3.32 7.19
C GLU A 217 -11.47 -2.02 6.42
N LEU A 218 -11.28 -2.09 5.10
CA LEU A 218 -11.16 -0.90 4.25
C LEU A 218 -12.39 0.01 4.30
N LEU A 219 -13.56 -0.54 4.66
CA LEU A 219 -14.79 0.23 4.93
C LEU A 219 -14.62 1.24 6.07
N SER A 220 -13.63 1.03 6.94
CA SER A 220 -13.27 1.92 8.05
C SER A 220 -12.47 3.13 7.59
N LEU A 221 -11.91 3.14 6.39
CA LEU A 221 -11.06 4.24 5.89
C LEU A 221 -11.83 5.55 5.77
N PHE A 222 -12.98 5.54 5.07
CA PHE A 222 -13.81 6.74 4.89
C PHE A 222 -14.20 7.42 6.22
N PRO A 223 -14.84 6.73 7.19
CA PRO A 223 -15.22 7.37 8.46
C PRO A 223 -14.03 7.73 9.35
N THR A 224 -12.85 7.14 9.11
CA THR A 224 -11.61 7.54 9.77
C THR A 224 -11.10 8.85 9.21
N LEU A 225 -10.90 8.94 7.89
CA LEU A 225 -10.40 10.15 7.23
C LEU A 225 -11.34 11.34 7.42
N ALA A 226 -12.66 11.12 7.28
CA ALA A 226 -13.64 12.18 7.53
C ALA A 226 -13.57 12.67 8.99
N GLY A 227 -13.46 11.76 9.96
CA GLY A 227 -13.35 12.12 11.37
C GLY A 227 -12.04 12.86 11.70
N LEU A 228 -10.90 12.41 11.17
CA LEU A 228 -9.60 13.06 11.35
C LEU A 228 -9.56 14.45 10.68
N ALA A 229 -10.25 14.62 9.56
CA ALA A 229 -10.38 15.91 8.87
C ALA A 229 -11.43 16.85 9.49
N GLY A 230 -12.07 16.45 10.60
CA GLY A 230 -13.13 17.26 11.24
C GLY A 230 -14.42 17.37 10.43
N LEU A 231 -14.64 16.47 9.46
CA LEU A 231 -15.86 16.43 8.65
C LEU A 231 -16.96 15.61 9.34
N HIS A 232 -18.21 15.88 8.96
CA HIS A 232 -19.34 15.09 9.45
C HIS A 232 -19.25 13.64 8.96
N VAL A 233 -19.19 12.71 9.91
CA VAL A 233 -19.20 11.26 9.62
C VAL A 233 -20.65 10.76 9.61
N PRO A 234 -21.13 10.17 8.50
CA PRO A 234 -22.48 9.60 8.43
C PRO A 234 -22.76 8.56 9.53
N PRO A 235 -24.04 8.36 9.91
CA PRO A 235 -24.41 7.32 10.86
C PRO A 235 -24.18 5.92 10.28
N ARG A 236 -24.13 4.91 11.15
CA ARG A 236 -24.04 3.51 10.71
C ARG A 236 -25.28 3.11 9.92
N CYS A 237 -25.09 2.30 8.88
CA CYS A 237 -26.19 1.76 8.09
C CYS A 237 -27.08 0.86 8.96
N PRO A 238 -28.42 1.07 8.98
CA PRO A 238 -29.35 0.12 9.59
C PRO A 238 -29.45 -1.13 8.73
N VAL A 239 -29.92 -2.24 9.31
CA VAL A 239 -30.23 -3.46 8.56
C VAL A 239 -31.76 -3.59 8.47
N PRO A 240 -32.38 -3.50 7.27
CA PRO A 240 -31.78 -3.29 5.94
C PRO A 240 -31.54 -1.80 5.59
N SER A 241 -30.54 -1.52 4.75
CA SER A 241 -30.12 -0.16 4.37
C SER A 241 -30.58 0.29 2.98
N PHE A 242 -31.32 -0.52 2.21
CA PHE A 242 -31.66 -0.26 0.80
C PHE A 242 -32.42 1.06 0.52
N ARG A 243 -33.05 1.66 1.54
CA ARG A 243 -33.78 2.94 1.43
C ARG A 243 -33.06 4.11 2.10
N VAL A 244 -31.83 3.90 2.56
CA VAL A 244 -31.02 4.92 3.21
C VAL A 244 -30.11 5.55 2.17
N ALA A 245 -30.25 6.86 1.97
CA ALA A 245 -29.48 7.59 0.96
C ALA A 245 -27.98 7.68 1.29
N GLN A 246 -27.65 7.84 2.57
CA GLN A 246 -26.26 7.97 3.02
C GLN A 246 -26.08 7.39 4.43
N CYS A 247 -25.19 6.42 4.55
CA CYS A 247 -24.75 5.83 5.82
C CYS A 247 -23.37 5.20 5.60
N ARG A 248 -22.74 4.72 6.69
CA ARG A 248 -21.47 4.00 6.63
C ARG A 248 -21.60 2.59 7.21
N GLU A 249 -20.78 1.67 6.73
CA GLU A 249 -20.68 0.32 7.30
C GLU A 249 -19.50 0.23 8.28
N GLY A 250 -18.31 0.67 7.85
CA GLY A 250 -17.10 0.58 8.64
C GLY A 250 -17.09 1.43 9.91
N GLN A 251 -16.31 0.98 10.88
CA GLN A 251 -16.10 1.70 12.15
C GLN A 251 -15.02 2.76 11.96
N SER A 252 -15.12 3.90 12.65
CA SER A 252 -14.03 4.89 12.59
C SER A 252 -12.87 4.41 13.45
N LEU A 253 -11.65 4.49 12.92
CA LEU A 253 -10.40 4.14 13.59
C LEU A 253 -9.81 5.32 14.39
N VAL A 254 -10.51 6.48 14.45
CA VAL A 254 -10.04 7.69 15.15
C VAL A 254 -9.59 7.42 16.59
N LYS A 255 -10.17 6.44 17.28
CA LYS A 255 -9.78 6.06 18.65
C LYS A 255 -8.31 5.63 18.78
N TYR A 256 -7.69 5.11 17.72
CA TYR A 256 -6.28 4.68 17.74
C TYR A 256 -5.30 5.83 17.55
N PHE A 257 -5.77 7.03 17.20
CA PHE A 257 -4.95 8.23 17.03
C PHE A 257 -5.03 9.18 18.23
N ARG A 258 -5.71 8.76 19.31
CA ARG A 258 -5.78 9.50 20.56
C ARG A 258 -4.64 9.03 21.45
N PHE A 259 -3.57 9.82 21.52
CA PHE A 259 -2.74 9.79 22.71
C PHE A 259 -3.61 10.28 23.86
N GLN A 260 -3.59 9.55 24.98
CA GLN A 260 -4.07 10.10 26.23
C GLN A 260 -3.39 11.45 26.41
N ASP A 261 -4.18 12.51 26.48
CA ASP A 261 -3.78 13.69 27.20
C ASP A 261 -3.44 13.19 28.61
N LEU A 262 -2.15 12.97 28.86
CA LEU A 262 -1.63 13.13 30.21
C LEU A 262 -1.91 14.60 30.52
N ASP A 263 -2.91 14.82 31.37
CA ASP A 263 -3.49 16.10 31.79
C ASP A 263 -4.70 16.61 30.98
N GLU A 264 -5.85 15.93 31.08
CA GLU A 264 -7.12 16.67 31.28
C GLU A 264 -8.01 15.94 32.30
N ASP A 265 -7.89 16.39 33.55
CA ASP A 265 -9.00 16.42 34.50
C ASP A 265 -10.22 17.09 33.84
N GLN A 266 -11.32 16.37 33.67
CA GLN A 266 -12.63 16.70 34.27
C GLN A 266 -13.71 15.76 33.78
N TYR A 267 -14.07 14.82 34.65
CA TYR A 267 -15.42 14.29 34.72
C TYR A 267 -16.42 15.45 34.83
N LEU A 268 -17.20 15.70 33.78
CA LEU A 268 -18.50 16.32 33.90
C LEU A 268 -19.58 15.27 33.61
N PRO A 269 -20.34 14.83 34.63
CA PRO A 269 -21.47 13.94 34.45
C PRO A 269 -22.76 14.74 34.17
N GLY A 270 -23.65 14.17 33.34
CA GLY A 270 -25.08 14.49 33.32
C GLY A 270 -25.63 14.69 31.90
N ASN A 271 -26.31 13.71 31.28
CA ASN A 271 -27.70 13.25 31.47
C ASN A 271 -28.79 14.26 31.02
N PRO A 272 -29.98 13.81 30.60
CA PRO A 272 -30.57 12.45 30.71
C PRO A 272 -30.75 11.68 29.40
#